data_AF-A0A0D6L3L3-F1
#
_entry.id   AF-A0A0D6L3L3-F1
#
_cell.length_a   1.000
_cell.length_b   1.000
_cell.length_c   1.000
_cell.angle_alpha   90.00
_cell.angle_beta   90.00
_cell.angle_gamma   90.00
#
_symmetry.space_group_name_H-M   'P 1'
#
loop_
_entity.id
_entity.type
_entity.pdbx_description
1 polymer ?
#
loop_
_entity_poly.entity_id
_entity_poly.type
_entity_poly.pdbx_seq_one_letter_code
_entity_poly.pdbx_strand_id
1 'polypeptide(L)'
;GLIFSEKFLQIATYLPSDAMYGWGENVHPTLKHNFTSYTTWGMLARDEPPSSAGLITKNLYGVHPFYMVVEPDGNAHGVLILNSNPQEVTTAPGPALIYRTIGGNLDMYFFPGPTPEE
;
A
#
# COMPACT_ATOMS: atom_id res chain seq x y z
N GLY A 1 -14.29 -4.19 -3.44
CA GLY A 1 -15.42 -3.23 -3.59
C GLY A 1 -15.36 -2.19 -2.50
N LEU A 2 -16.07 -1.07 -2.67
CA LEU A 2 -16.15 0.01 -1.68
C LEU A 2 -17.02 -0.41 -0.48
N ILE A 3 -16.49 -0.23 0.73
CA ILE A 3 -17.24 -0.33 1.99
C ILE A 3 -16.97 0.95 2.77
N PHE A 4 -18.01 1.59 3.31
CA PHE A 4 -17.89 2.82 4.08
C PHE A 4 -18.78 2.74 5.32
N SER A 5 -18.17 2.64 6.48
CA SER A 5 -18.84 2.59 7.78
C SER A 5 -17.98 3.28 8.85
N GLU A 6 -18.56 3.56 10.01
CA GLU A 6 -17.92 4.36 11.07
C GLU A 6 -16.51 3.88 11.45
N LYS A 7 -16.31 2.56 11.55
CA LYS A 7 -15.03 1.96 11.97
C LYS A 7 -14.46 0.95 10.98
N PHE A 8 -14.90 1.02 9.74
CA PHE A 8 -14.38 0.17 8.68
C PHE A 8 -14.64 0.81 7.31
N LEU A 9 -13.57 1.25 6.68
CA LEU A 9 -13.55 1.74 5.30
C LEU A 9 -12.69 0.79 4.47
N GLN A 10 -13.13 0.49 3.26
CA GLN A 10 -12.37 -0.32 2.31
C GLN A 10 -12.54 0.24 0.90
N ILE A 11 -11.44 0.29 0.15
CA ILE A 11 -11.46 0.44 -1.31
C ILE A 11 -10.52 -0.59 -1.93
N ALA A 12 -10.85 -1.05 -3.13
CA ALA A 12 -10.00 -1.98 -3.88
C ALA A 12 -9.87 -1.49 -5.31
N THR A 13 -8.69 -1.64 -5.88
CA THR A 13 -8.38 -1.26 -7.26
C THR A 13 -7.56 -2.34 -7.95
N TYR A 14 -7.77 -2.49 -9.26
CA TYR A 14 -6.78 -3.14 -10.11
C TYR A 14 -5.65 -2.15 -10.39
N LEU A 15 -4.43 -2.66 -10.53
CA LEU A 15 -3.27 -1.87 -10.94
C LEU A 15 -2.95 -2.15 -12.41
N PRO A 16 -2.42 -1.17 -13.15
CA PRO A 16 -2.07 -1.36 -14.56
C PRO A 16 -0.85 -2.26 -14.77
N SER A 17 -0.03 -2.48 -13.73
CA SER A 17 1.12 -3.39 -13.76
C SER A 17 1.42 -3.97 -12.38
N ASP A 18 2.32 -4.96 -12.32
CA ASP A 18 2.84 -5.53 -11.07
C ASP A 18 4.10 -4.80 -10.56
N ALA A 19 4.57 -3.78 -11.27
CA ALA A 19 5.76 -3.00 -10.94
C ALA A 19 5.40 -1.89 -9.95
N MET A 20 5.00 -2.32 -8.74
CA MET A 20 4.54 -1.46 -7.67
C MET A 20 5.56 -1.40 -6.52
N TYR A 21 5.71 -0.22 -5.95
CA TYR A 21 6.70 0.15 -4.94
C TYR A 21 6.07 0.96 -3.80
N GLY A 22 6.63 0.83 -2.59
CA GLY A 22 6.26 1.66 -1.44
C GLY A 22 5.38 0.96 -0.41
N TRP A 23 4.47 1.75 0.15
CA TRP A 23 3.97 1.81 1.53
C TRP A 23 5.00 1.47 2.64
N GLY A 24 4.61 1.75 3.89
CA GLY A 24 5.43 1.40 5.04
C GLY A 24 4.87 1.96 6.36
N GLU A 25 5.56 1.78 7.48
CA GLU A 25 6.85 1.10 7.62
C GLU A 25 6.68 -0.39 7.96
N ASN A 26 7.27 -1.25 7.13
CA ASN A 26 7.35 -2.70 7.29
C ASN A 26 8.68 -3.20 6.69
N VAL A 27 9.11 -4.41 7.03
CA VAL A 27 10.27 -5.04 6.34
C VAL A 27 9.80 -5.72 5.05
N HIS A 28 10.11 -5.11 3.90
CA HIS A 28 9.83 -5.70 2.58
C HIS A 28 11.05 -6.52 2.09
N PRO A 29 10.89 -7.82 1.74
CA PRO A 29 12.00 -8.63 1.24
C PRO A 29 12.59 -8.16 -0.09
N THR A 30 11.78 -7.49 -0.91
CA THR A 30 12.14 -6.93 -2.21
C THR A 30 11.53 -5.54 -2.34
N LEU A 31 12.16 -4.67 -3.14
CA LEU A 31 11.63 -3.33 -3.41
C LEU A 31 10.32 -3.39 -4.22
N LYS A 32 10.27 -4.23 -5.26
CA LYS A 32 9.05 -4.52 -6.03
C LYS A 32 8.16 -5.46 -5.24
N HIS A 33 6.86 -5.16 -5.16
CA HIS A 33 5.88 -5.96 -4.44
C HIS A 33 5.49 -7.25 -5.16
N ASN A 34 5.08 -8.25 -4.38
CA ASN A 34 4.58 -9.52 -4.88
C ASN A 34 3.05 -9.55 -4.89
N PHE A 35 2.47 -9.90 -6.04
CA PHE A 35 1.03 -10.05 -6.26
C PHE A 35 0.60 -11.51 -6.54
N THR A 36 1.49 -12.50 -6.41
CA THR A 36 1.15 -13.92 -6.68
C THR A 36 0.27 -14.53 -5.60
N SER A 37 0.26 -13.97 -4.39
CA SER A 37 -0.54 -14.40 -3.25
C SER A 37 -1.16 -13.22 -2.53
N TYR A 38 -2.22 -13.48 -1.74
CA TYR A 38 -2.79 -12.49 -0.84
C TYR A 38 -1.83 -12.22 0.31
N THR A 39 -1.32 -10.99 0.40
CA THR A 39 -0.40 -10.58 1.49
C THR A 39 -0.87 -9.26 2.09
N THR A 40 -1.09 -9.25 3.41
CA THR A 40 -1.57 -8.07 4.14
C THR A 40 -0.47 -7.46 4.99
N TRP A 41 -0.36 -6.13 4.91
CA TRP A 41 0.63 -5.32 5.60
C TRP A 41 -0.09 -4.32 6.50
N GLY A 42 0.05 -4.51 7.82
CA GLY A 42 -0.50 -3.60 8.80
C GLY A 42 0.32 -2.32 8.89
N MET A 43 -0.35 -1.20 9.14
CA MET A 43 0.25 0.13 9.30
C MET A 43 -0.36 0.83 10.52
N LEU A 44 0.46 0.96 11.56
CA LEU A 44 0.23 1.73 12.77
C LEU A 44 1.58 1.92 13.43
N ALA A 45 1.94 3.15 13.80
CA ALA A 45 3.21 3.42 14.45
C ALA A 45 3.36 2.57 15.72
N ARG A 46 4.42 1.76 15.78
CA ARG A 46 4.68 0.81 16.85
C ARG A 46 6.18 0.65 17.08
N ASP A 47 6.58 0.66 18.35
CA ASP A 47 7.92 0.27 18.77
C ASP A 47 8.11 -1.23 18.57
N GLU A 48 8.66 -1.60 17.41
CA GLU A 48 8.96 -2.97 17.01
C GLU A 48 10.25 -2.96 16.17
N PRO A 49 11.25 -3.79 16.53
CA PRO A 49 12.46 -3.90 15.72
C PRO A 49 12.17 -4.57 14.36
N PRO A 50 12.81 -4.10 13.28
CA PRO A 50 12.69 -4.75 11.98
C PRO A 50 13.30 -6.15 12.04
N SER A 51 12.66 -7.11 11.35
CA SER A 51 13.17 -8.46 11.20
C SER A 51 13.07 -8.92 9.75
N SER A 52 14.19 -9.32 9.17
CA SER A 52 14.29 -9.89 7.82
C SER A 52 14.33 -11.43 7.83
N ALA A 53 13.92 -12.07 8.93
CA ALA A 53 13.95 -13.51 9.11
C ALA A 53 12.79 -14.23 8.37
N GLY A 54 12.54 -13.86 7.11
CA GLY A 54 11.42 -14.31 6.29
C GLY A 54 10.40 -13.20 6.00
N LEU A 55 9.25 -13.58 5.44
CA LEU A 55 8.15 -12.65 5.18
C LEU A 55 7.38 -12.37 6.47
N ILE A 56 7.69 -11.24 7.11
CA ILE A 56 7.06 -10.78 8.35
C ILE A 56 6.41 -9.43 8.07
N THR A 57 5.09 -9.38 8.04
CA THR A 57 4.32 -8.18 7.64
C THR A 57 3.95 -7.26 8.81
N LYS A 58 4.77 -7.24 9.86
CA LYS A 58 4.56 -6.42 11.07
C LYS A 58 4.67 -4.93 10.75
N ASN A 59 3.76 -4.14 11.31
CA ASN A 59 3.90 -2.69 11.38
C ASN A 59 5.08 -2.28 12.27
N LEU A 60 5.80 -1.24 11.87
CA LEU A 60 6.98 -0.70 12.56
C LEU A 60 6.72 0.76 12.98
N TYR A 61 7.75 1.59 13.03
CA TYR A 61 7.73 2.91 13.65
C TYR A 61 6.90 3.93 12.86
N GLY A 62 7.02 3.92 11.53
CA GLY A 62 6.37 4.86 10.62
C GLY A 62 5.08 4.35 9.99
N VAL A 63 4.31 5.28 9.42
CA VAL A 63 3.11 5.03 8.61
C VAL A 63 3.18 5.90 7.36
N HIS A 64 3.32 5.26 6.21
CA HIS A 64 3.51 5.88 4.89
C HIS A 64 2.53 5.23 3.91
N PRO A 65 1.25 5.67 3.87
CA PRO A 65 0.23 5.14 2.96
C PRO A 65 0.38 5.74 1.54
N PHE A 66 1.57 5.60 0.97
CA PHE A 66 1.91 6.05 -0.39
C PHE A 66 2.49 4.88 -1.18
N TYR A 67 2.09 4.76 -2.44
CA TYR A 67 2.71 3.83 -3.36
C TYR A 67 2.90 4.42 -4.74
N MET A 68 3.79 3.82 -5.51
CA MET A 68 4.07 4.17 -6.90
C MET A 68 3.96 2.91 -7.78
N VAL A 69 3.51 3.09 -9.01
CA VAL A 69 3.43 2.05 -10.04
C VAL A 69 4.14 2.53 -11.30
N VAL A 70 4.97 1.66 -11.89
CA VAL A 70 5.52 1.86 -13.24
C VAL A 70 4.65 1.10 -14.24
N GLU A 71 4.03 1.80 -15.16
CA GLU A 71 3.09 1.27 -16.15
C GLU A 71 3.80 0.55 -17.31
N PRO A 72 3.07 -0.28 -18.10
CA PRO A 72 3.67 -1.05 -19.20
C PRO A 72 4.31 -0.20 -20.30
N ASP A 73 3.90 1.06 -20.46
CA ASP A 73 4.46 2.01 -21.42
C ASP A 73 5.67 2.79 -20.88
N GLY A 74 6.08 2.52 -19.63
CA GLY A 74 7.18 3.18 -18.95
C GLY A 74 6.79 4.45 -18.19
N ASN A 75 5.53 4.90 -18.28
CA ASN A 75 5.05 5.98 -17.44
C ASN A 75 4.97 5.53 -15.98
N ALA A 76 4.94 6.47 -15.03
CA ALA A 76 4.73 6.17 -13.63
C ALA A 76 3.55 6.96 -13.05
N HIS A 77 2.94 6.45 -11.99
CA HIS A 77 2.04 7.23 -11.15
C HIS A 77 2.22 6.90 -9.66
N GLY A 78 2.01 7.89 -8.82
CA GLY A 78 1.94 7.76 -7.36
C GLY A 78 0.52 7.94 -6.84
N VAL A 79 0.22 7.28 -5.72
CA VAL A 79 -1.04 7.47 -4.98
C VAL A 79 -0.73 7.60 -3.49
N LEU A 80 -1.20 8.70 -2.89
CA LEU A 80 -1.20 8.92 -1.44
C LEU A 80 -2.62 8.74 -0.92
N ILE A 81 -2.79 7.96 0.15
CA ILE A 81 -4.02 7.90 0.93
C ILE A 81 -3.80 8.64 2.24
N LEU A 82 -4.29 9.87 2.34
CA LEU A 82 -4.08 10.73 3.50
C LEU A 82 -4.98 10.30 4.67
N ASN A 83 -4.53 9.31 5.43
CA ASN A 83 -5.22 8.80 6.62
C ASN A 83 -4.20 8.34 7.68
N SER A 84 -4.47 8.64 8.96
CA SER A 84 -3.60 8.31 10.09
C SER A 84 -4.19 7.27 11.06
N ASN A 85 -5.39 6.76 10.80
CA ASN A 85 -5.98 5.68 11.60
C ASN A 85 -5.23 4.37 11.35
N PRO A 86 -5.34 3.38 12.26
CA PRO A 86 -4.84 2.03 11.99
C PRO A 86 -5.42 1.51 10.67
N GLN A 87 -4.52 1.10 9.79
CA GLN A 87 -4.83 0.82 8.40
C GLN A 87 -3.98 -0.34 7.90
N GLU A 88 -4.37 -0.90 6.77
CA GLU A 88 -3.63 -1.97 6.12
C GLU A 88 -3.83 -1.94 4.63
N VAL A 89 -2.89 -2.59 3.94
CA VAL A 89 -2.96 -2.85 2.51
C VAL A 89 -2.81 -4.34 2.25
N THR A 90 -3.60 -4.87 1.34
CA THR A 90 -3.46 -6.24 0.84
C THR A 90 -3.13 -6.23 -0.63
N THR A 91 -2.02 -6.86 -1.02
CA THR A 91 -1.77 -7.21 -2.42
C THR A 91 -2.51 -8.49 -2.77
N ALA A 92 -3.01 -8.57 -4.00
CA ALA A 92 -3.74 -9.74 -4.49
C ALA A 92 -3.44 -10.00 -5.97
N PRO A 93 -3.61 -11.25 -6.46
CA PRO A 93 -3.52 -11.57 -7.88
C PRO A 93 -4.46 -10.70 -8.72
N GLY A 94 -3.98 -10.19 -9.86
CA GLY A 94 -4.77 -9.25 -10.65
C GLY A 94 -3.95 -8.35 -11.57
N PRO A 95 -2.83 -7.75 -11.14
CA PRO A 95 -2.48 -7.34 -9.77
C PRO A 95 -3.51 -6.36 -9.18
N ALA A 96 -3.84 -6.52 -7.89
CA ALA A 96 -4.80 -5.68 -7.21
C ALA A 96 -4.31 -5.22 -5.83
N LEU A 97 -4.76 -4.04 -5.42
CA LEU A 97 -4.51 -3.46 -4.11
C LEU A 97 -5.84 -3.25 -3.39
N ILE A 98 -5.92 -3.70 -2.14
CA ILE A 98 -7.07 -3.51 -1.26
C ILE A 98 -6.58 -2.70 -0.06
N TYR A 99 -7.12 -1.50 0.11
CA TYR A 99 -6.85 -0.64 1.26
C TYR A 99 -7.99 -0.76 2.26
N ARG A 100 -7.65 -0.90 3.54
CA ARG A 100 -8.61 -0.91 4.66
C ARG A 100 -8.14 -0.01 5.79
N THR A 101 -9.06 0.66 6.45
CA THR A 101 -8.78 1.47 7.65
C THR A 101 -9.96 1.44 8.62
N ILE A 102 -9.67 1.64 9.91
CA ILE A 102 -10.68 1.60 10.97
C ILE A 102 -11.31 2.97 11.30
N GLY A 103 -11.09 3.98 10.46
CA GLY A 103 -11.67 5.30 10.64
C GLY A 103 -11.15 6.35 9.65
N GLY A 104 -11.56 7.59 9.86
CA GLY A 104 -11.20 8.71 8.99
C GLY A 104 -12.00 8.73 7.69
N ASN A 105 -11.41 9.31 6.65
CA ASN A 105 -11.98 9.42 5.31
C ASN A 105 -11.07 8.74 4.28
N LEU A 106 -11.61 8.48 3.08
CA LEU A 106 -10.81 8.16 1.90
C LEU A 106 -10.39 9.46 1.20
N ASP A 107 -9.38 10.15 1.75
CA ASP A 107 -8.74 11.31 1.13
C ASP A 107 -7.54 10.84 0.30
N MET A 108 -7.61 10.97 -1.03
CA MET A 108 -6.67 10.34 -1.96
C MET A 108 -6.11 11.37 -2.95
N TYR A 109 -4.79 11.38 -3.10
CA TYR A 109 -4.07 12.23 -4.04
C TYR A 109 -3.37 11.36 -5.08
N PHE A 110 -3.53 11.75 -6.35
CA PHE A 110 -2.94 11.04 -7.50
C PHE A 110 -1.86 11.92 -8.12
N PHE A 111 -0.70 11.33 -8.37
CA PHE A 111 0.48 11.99 -8.91
C PHE A 111 0.85 11.28 -10.22
N PRO A 112 0.28 11.68 -11.36
CA PRO A 112 0.70 11.13 -12.66
C PRO A 112 2.10 11.67 -13.01
N GLY A 113 2.95 10.82 -13.57
CA GLY A 113 4.32 11.14 -13.99
C GLY A 113 4.39 12.02 -15.25
N PRO A 114 5.49 11.91 -16.03
CA PRO A 114 5.73 10.67 -16.77
C PRO A 114 6.75 9.71 -16.15
N THR A 115 7.76 10.18 -15.42
CA THR A 115 8.82 9.30 -14.90
C THR A 115 8.67 9.00 -13.39
N PRO A 116 9.31 7.95 -12.84
CA PRO A 116 9.30 7.68 -11.40
C PRO A 116 9.90 8.79 -10.51
N GLU A 117 10.67 9.72 -11.10
CA GLU A 117 11.31 10.82 -10.36
C GLU A 117 10.41 12.06 -10.23
N GLU A 118 9.42 12.20 -11.11
CA GLU A 118 8.47 13.32 -11.15
C GLU A 118 7.23 13.07 -10.28
#